data_AF-A0A3D4FG47-F1
#
_entry.id   AF-A0A3D4FG47-F1
#
_cell.length_a   1.000
_cell.length_b   1.000
_cell.length_c   1.000
_cell.angle_alpha   90.00
_cell.angle_beta   90.00
_cell.angle_gamma   90.00
#
_symmetry.space_group_name_H-M   'P 1'
#
loop_
_entity.id
_entity.type
_entity.pdbx_description
1 polymer ?
#
loop_
_entity_poly.entity_id
_entity_poly.type
_entity_poly.pdbx_seq_one_letter_code
_entity_poly.pdbx_strand_id
1 'polypeptide(L)'
;MIKNILVFGSVLTDDFNINSDVDIAILSDEKLKLNDILSLELFFEEILNRPIDIVDLNSTTLDMFIKINILNTGKVLYTSDNNKSLEELIDKLEW
;
A
#
# COMPACT_ATOMS: atom_id res chain seq x y z
N MET A 1 -8.46 1.30 -12.35
CA MET A 1 -7.03 1.51 -12.70
C MET A 1 -6.26 1.83 -11.43
N ILE A 2 -5.00 1.40 -11.31
CA ILE A 2 -4.15 1.76 -10.16
C ILE A 2 -3.82 3.25 -10.22
N LYS A 3 -4.06 3.95 -9.11
CA LYS A 3 -3.80 5.39 -8.94
C LYS A 3 -2.49 5.64 -8.24
N ASN A 4 -2.28 5.00 -7.10
CA ASN A 4 -1.09 5.19 -6.29
C ASN A 4 -0.59 3.85 -5.75
N ILE A 5 0.73 3.69 -5.69
CA ILE A 5 1.41 2.60 -5.00
C ILE A 5 2.35 3.24 -3.99
N LEU A 6 2.22 2.84 -2.74
CA LEU A 6 3.04 3.31 -1.64
C LEU A 6 3.74 2.11 -1.00
N VAL A 7 4.94 2.34 -0.47
CA VAL A 7 5.52 1.45 0.54
C VAL A 7 5.35 2.07 1.91
N PHE A 8 5.20 1.23 2.92
CA PHE A 8 5.06 1.66 4.32
C PHE A 8 5.71 0.64 5.26
N GLY A 9 5.58 0.86 6.57
CA GLY A 9 6.09 -0.09 7.55
C GLY A 9 7.61 -0.13 7.62
N SER A 10 8.15 -1.31 7.90
CA SER A 10 9.56 -1.45 8.29
C SER A 10 10.54 -1.06 7.18
N VAL A 11 10.16 -1.18 5.90
CA VAL A 11 11.00 -0.82 4.74
C VAL A 11 11.44 0.65 4.71
N LEU A 12 10.76 1.51 5.47
CA LEU A 12 11.08 2.93 5.59
C LEU A 12 11.87 3.29 6.87
N THR A 13 12.19 2.32 7.71
CA THR A 13 12.89 2.53 8.99
C THR A 13 14.24 1.82 9.03
N ASP A 14 15.06 2.17 10.02
CA ASP A 14 16.35 1.51 10.27
C ASP A 14 16.21 0.08 10.81
N ASP A 15 14.98 -0.35 11.16
CA ASP A 15 14.69 -1.71 11.64
C ASP A 15 14.53 -2.72 10.50
N PHE A 16 14.50 -2.25 9.24
CA PHE A 16 14.42 -3.11 8.06
C PHE A 16 15.61 -4.07 7.98
N ASN A 17 15.32 -5.37 7.94
CA ASN A 17 16.36 -6.39 7.93
C ASN A 17 16.00 -7.54 6.98
N ILE A 18 16.87 -8.56 6.95
CA ILE A 18 16.73 -9.69 6.03
C ILE A 18 15.46 -10.53 6.25
N ASN A 19 14.88 -10.47 7.46
CA ASN A 19 13.65 -11.19 7.80
C ASN A 19 12.40 -10.31 7.67
N SER A 20 12.55 -9.03 7.34
CA SER A 20 11.42 -8.12 7.12
C SER A 20 10.72 -8.45 5.80
N ASP A 21 9.40 -8.35 5.81
CA ASP A 21 8.54 -8.23 4.64
C ASP A 21 8.62 -6.83 4.01
N VAL A 22 8.05 -6.67 2.81
CA VAL A 22 7.81 -5.36 2.21
C VAL A 22 6.31 -5.08 2.19
N ASP A 23 5.89 -4.11 2.98
CA ASP A 23 4.50 -3.65 3.02
C ASP A 23 4.22 -2.66 1.88
N ILE A 24 3.20 -2.96 1.08
CA ILE A 24 2.79 -2.16 -0.07
C ILE A 24 1.31 -1.81 0.05
N ALA A 25 0.99 -0.53 -0.09
CA ALA A 25 -0.39 -0.05 -0.14
C ALA A 25 -0.75 0.40 -1.55
N ILE A 26 -1.91 -0.05 -2.04
CA ILE A 26 -2.40 0.30 -3.37
C ILE A 26 -3.71 1.09 -3.23
N LEU A 27 -3.77 2.24 -3.91
CA LEU A 27 -4.99 2.97 -4.18
C LEU A 27 -5.36 2.79 -5.65
N SER A 28 -6.59 2.40 -5.95
CA SER A 28 -7.09 2.25 -7.32
C SER A 28 -8.48 2.89 -7.46
N ASP A 29 -9.05 2.92 -8.67
CA ASP A 29 -10.43 3.41 -8.86
C ASP A 29 -11.46 2.57 -8.10
N GLU A 30 -11.19 1.27 -7.93
CA GLU A 30 -12.11 0.32 -7.31
C GLU A 30 -11.41 -0.49 -6.22
N LYS A 31 -12.19 -1.28 -5.48
CA LYS A 31 -11.64 -2.25 -4.52
C LYS A 31 -10.93 -3.35 -5.30
N LEU A 32 -9.72 -3.70 -4.88
CA LEU A 32 -9.00 -4.85 -5.43
C LEU A 32 -9.66 -6.15 -4.98
N LYS A 33 -9.71 -7.14 -5.88
CA LYS A 33 -10.15 -8.48 -5.52
C LYS A 33 -9.02 -9.18 -4.77
N LEU A 34 -9.37 -10.00 -3.79
CA LEU A 34 -8.40 -10.76 -3.00
C LEU A 34 -7.46 -11.60 -3.89
N ASN A 35 -7.99 -12.25 -4.93
CA ASN A 35 -7.15 -13.04 -5.85
C ASN A 35 -6.13 -12.18 -6.62
N ASP A 36 -6.46 -10.93 -6.93
CA ASP A 36 -5.54 -10.02 -7.62
C ASP A 36 -4.41 -9.60 -6.67
N ILE A 37 -4.74 -9.32 -5.41
CA ILE A 37 -3.77 -9.03 -4.34
C ILE A 37 -2.81 -10.21 -4.16
N LEU A 38 -3.34 -11.42 -3.93
CA LEU A 38 -2.53 -12.63 -3.73
C LEU A 38 -1.63 -12.94 -4.95
N SER A 39 -2.13 -12.70 -6.16
CA SER A 39 -1.34 -12.90 -7.39
C SER A 39 -0.19 -11.89 -7.49
N LEU A 40 -0.41 -10.64 -7.07
CA LEU A 40 0.61 -9.60 -7.05
C LEU A 40 1.67 -9.88 -5.97
N GLU A 41 1.25 -10.31 -4.78
CA GLU A 41 2.16 -10.71 -3.70
C GLU A 41 3.11 -11.79 -4.19
N LEU A 42 2.58 -12.92 -4.69
CA LEU A 42 3.40 -14.02 -5.22
C LEU A 42 4.36 -13.56 -6.33
N PHE A 43 3.89 -12.72 -7.24
CA PHE A 43 4.72 -12.17 -8.31
C PHE A 43 5.90 -11.35 -7.78
N PHE A 44 5.67 -10.47 -6.80
CA PHE A 44 6.72 -9.67 -6.20
C PHE A 44 7.64 -10.49 -5.29
N GLU A 45 7.11 -11.48 -4.58
CA GLU A 45 7.89 -12.40 -3.76
C GLU A 45 8.91 -13.18 -4.61
N GLU A 46 8.50 -13.68 -5.78
CA GLU A 46 9.40 -14.37 -6.71
C GLU A 46 10.53 -13.47 -7.23
N ILE A 47 10.23 -12.19 -7.48
CA ILE A 47 11.22 -11.22 -8.01
C ILE A 47 12.17 -10.72 -6.91
N LEU A 48 11.64 -10.45 -5.72
CA LEU A 48 12.37 -9.83 -4.62
C LEU A 48 12.99 -10.85 -3.67
N ASN A 49 12.59 -12.13 -3.79
CA ASN A 49 13.00 -13.23 -2.94
C ASN A 49 12.81 -12.92 -1.44
N ARG A 50 11.66 -12.32 -1.12
CA ARG A 50 11.26 -11.87 0.23
C ARG A 50 9.72 -11.81 0.31
N PRO A 51 9.12 -12.06 1.49
CA PRO A 51 7.69 -11.88 1.71
C PRO A 51 7.17 -10.48 1.35
N ILE A 52 5.97 -10.41 0.78
CA ILE A 52 5.30 -9.17 0.39
C ILE A 52 3.90 -9.16 1.00
N ASP A 53 3.52 -8.05 1.64
CA ASP A 53 2.16 -7.81 2.13
C ASP A 53 1.52 -6.66 1.36
N ILE A 54 0.43 -6.92 0.63
CA ILE A 54 -0.27 -5.91 -0.15
C ILE A 54 -1.63 -5.59 0.46
N VAL A 55 -1.83 -4.31 0.81
CA VAL A 55 -3.11 -3.80 1.29
C VAL A 55 -3.80 -2.88 0.28
N ASP A 56 -5.13 -3.00 0.19
CA ASP A 56 -5.97 -2.12 -0.62
C ASP A 56 -6.52 -0.96 0.24
N LEU A 57 -6.15 0.28 -0.12
CA LEU A 57 -6.62 1.50 0.55
C LEU A 57 -8.12 1.75 0.35
N ASN A 58 -8.77 1.13 -0.65
CA ASN A 58 -10.22 1.16 -0.79
C ASN A 58 -10.93 0.10 0.04
N SER A 59 -10.20 -0.81 0.69
CA SER A 59 -10.83 -1.86 1.48
C SER A 59 -11.51 -1.29 2.72
N THR A 60 -12.78 -1.63 2.89
CA THR A 60 -13.58 -1.29 4.08
C THR A 60 -13.21 -2.13 5.31
N THR A 61 -12.45 -3.20 5.13
CA THR A 61 -12.01 -4.08 6.22
C THR A 61 -10.56 -3.82 6.64
N LEU A 62 -9.86 -2.90 5.96
CA LEU A 62 -8.53 -2.47 6.38
C LEU A 62 -8.67 -1.68 7.68
N ASP A 63 -7.88 -2.04 8.69
CA ASP A 63 -7.88 -1.39 9.98
C ASP A 63 -7.61 0.12 9.83
N MET A 64 -8.40 0.94 10.52
CA MET A 64 -8.35 2.39 10.37
C MET A 64 -7.02 2.98 10.86
N PHE A 65 -6.42 2.41 11.92
CA PHE A 65 -5.11 2.86 12.40
C PHE A 65 -4.00 2.51 11.41
N ILE A 66 -4.07 1.33 10.78
CA ILE A 66 -3.15 0.96 9.69
C ILE A 66 -3.30 1.93 8.53
N LYS A 67 -4.54 2.22 8.12
CA LYS A 67 -4.82 3.17 7.04
C LYS A 67 -4.24 4.56 7.33
N ILE A 68 -4.48 5.10 8.52
CA ILE A 68 -3.93 6.39 8.95
C ILE A 68 -2.40 6.35 8.99
N ASN A 69 -1.80 5.27 9.47
CA ASN A 69 -0.34 5.10 9.49
C ASN A 69 0.25 5.14 8.07
N ILE A 70 -0.35 4.41 7.13
CA ILE A 70 0.07 4.40 5.71
C ILE A 70 -0.01 5.81 5.12
N LEU A 71 -1.12 6.52 5.35
CA LEU A 71 -1.31 7.85 4.76
C LEU A 71 -0.34 8.90 5.33
N ASN A 72 0.05 8.75 6.60
CA ASN A 72 0.98 9.68 7.26
C ASN A 72 2.46 9.38 7.01
N THR A 73 2.82 8.11 6.86
CA THR A 73 4.23 7.67 6.83
C THR A 73 4.66 7.03 5.51
N GLY A 74 3.69 6.60 4.71
CA GLY A 74 3.92 5.89 3.47
C GLY A 74 4.64 6.75 2.44
N LYS A 75 5.51 6.11 1.66
CA LYS A 75 6.25 6.74 0.58
C LYS A 75 5.68 6.30 -0.76
N VAL A 76 5.20 7.26 -1.54
CA VAL A 76 4.69 7.00 -2.90
C VAL A 76 5.83 6.54 -3.80
N LEU A 77 5.68 5.35 -4.39
CA LEU A 77 6.57 4.82 -5.45
C LEU A 77 6.03 5.09 -6.84
N TYR A 78 4.70 5.13 -6.99
CA TYR A 78 4.04 5.39 -8.25
C TYR A 78 2.77 6.19 -8.04
N THR A 79 2.51 7.13 -8.95
CA THR A 79 1.23 7.83 -9.06
C THR A 79 0.87 8.03 -10.53
N SER A 80 -0.41 7.84 -10.86
CA SER A 80 -0.95 8.09 -12.20
C SER A 80 -1.55 9.48 -12.38
N ASP A 81 -1.77 10.19 -11.27
CA ASP A 81 -2.56 11.43 -11.22
C ASP A 81 -1.93 12.49 -10.32
N ASN A 82 -0.60 12.46 -10.19
CA ASN A 82 0.18 13.38 -9.35
C ASN A 82 -0.35 13.46 -7.91
N ASN A 83 -0.65 12.31 -7.32
CA ASN A 83 -1.20 12.12 -5.97
C ASN A 83 -2.60 12.69 -5.72
N LYS A 84 -3.30 13.20 -6.74
CA LYS A 84 -4.61 13.82 -6.54
C LYS A 84 -5.61 12.88 -5.85
N SER A 85 -5.75 11.63 -6.30
CA SER A 85 -6.64 10.66 -5.64
C SER A 85 -6.24 10.34 -4.20
N LEU A 86 -4.94 10.41 -3.90
CA LEU A 86 -4.43 10.16 -2.55
C LEU A 86 -4.74 11.33 -1.62
N GLU A 87 -4.54 12.57 -2.07
CA GLU A 87 -4.92 13.80 -1.35
C GLU A 87 -6.42 13.81 -1.06
N GLU A 88 -7.26 13.48 -2.04
CA GLU A 88 -8.71 13.38 -1.85
C GLU A 88 -9.12 12.30 -0.82
N LEU A 89 -8.33 11.24 -0.66
CA LEU A 89 -8.57 10.22 0.36
C LEU A 89 -8.18 10.71 1.75
N ILE A 90 -7.06 11.43 1.87
CA ILE A 90 -6.60 12.03 3.13
C ILE A 90 -7.64 13.05 3.63
N ASP A 91 -8.07 13.96 2.75
CA ASP A 91 -9.07 14.98 3.07
C ASP A 91 -10.37 14.36 3.60
N LYS A 92 -10.79 13.20 3.09
CA LYS A 92 -12.01 12.51 3.56
C LYS A 92 -11.89 11.89 4.95
N LEU A 93 -10.67 11.67 5.45
CA LEU A 93 -10.42 11.03 6.75
C LEU A 93 -10.14 12.03 7.87
N GLU A 94 -9.83 13.28 7.54
CA GLU A 94 -9.69 14.38 8.52
C GLU A 94 -11.03 14.96 8.99
N TRP A 95 -12.16 14.47 8.46
CA TRP A 95 -13.53 14.99 8.68
C TRP A 95 -14.41 13.99 9.43
#